data_AF-A0A925T0Z2-F1
#
_entry.id   AF-A0A925T0Z2-F1
#
_cell.length_a   1.000
_cell.length_b   1.000
_cell.length_c   1.000
_cell.angle_alpha   90.00
_cell.angle_beta   90.00
_cell.angle_gamma   90.00
#
_symmetry.space_group_name_H-M   'P 1'
#
loop_
_entity.id
_entity.type
_entity.pdbx_description
1 polymer ?
#
loop_
_entity_poly.entity_id
_entity_poly.type
_entity_poly.pdbx_seq_one_letter_code
_entity_poly.pdbx_strand_id
1 'polypeptide(L)'
;MNGRQSKIARAATIFGIAMFAGVMPAAAQAPPSYSGLITMLEGWRQGNVAFTLSATGVPCNGQFILNKSDAGTPKLFAILVAAKAAGTPVRAYFGGCGPAEG
;
A
#
# COMPACT_ATOMS: atom_id res chain seq x y z
N MET A 1 -32.99 45.19 -45.40
CA MET A 1 -32.63 43.77 -45.27
C MET A 1 -33.46 43.16 -44.15
N ASN A 2 -34.47 42.39 -44.56
CA ASN A 2 -35.32 41.52 -43.74
C ASN A 2 -34.43 40.57 -42.91
N GLY A 3 -34.76 40.09 -41.72
CA GLY A 3 -36.06 39.86 -41.11
C GLY A 3 -35.96 38.51 -40.36
N ARG A 4 -35.98 38.60 -39.02
CA ARG A 4 -36.35 37.56 -38.03
C ARG A 4 -36.29 36.09 -38.50
N GLN A 5 -35.19 35.39 -38.21
CA GLN A 5 -35.24 33.94 -38.08
C GLN A 5 -35.75 33.57 -36.68
N SER A 6 -37.08 33.42 -36.59
CA SER A 6 -37.74 32.78 -35.46
C SER A 6 -38.17 31.39 -35.93
N LYS A 7 -37.39 30.37 -35.58
CA LYS A 7 -37.90 29.00 -35.48
C LYS A 7 -37.45 28.46 -34.13
N ILE A 8 -38.39 28.61 -33.21
CA ILE A 8 -38.43 28.09 -31.86
C ILE A 8 -38.20 26.58 -31.97
N ALA A 9 -36.96 26.14 -31.82
CA ALA A 9 -36.68 24.76 -31.48
C ALA A 9 -37.22 24.56 -30.07
N ARG A 10 -38.38 23.90 -30.00
CA ARG A 10 -38.97 23.39 -28.76
C ARG A 10 -37.92 22.49 -28.11
N ALA A 11 -37.16 23.07 -27.18
CA ALA A 11 -36.33 22.34 -26.26
C ALA A 11 -37.28 21.51 -25.39
N ALA A 12 -37.53 20.28 -25.83
CA ALA A 12 -38.16 19.28 -25.00
C ALA A 12 -37.23 19.07 -23.81
N THR A 13 -37.62 19.62 -22.67
CA THR A 13 -37.09 19.34 -21.36
C THR A 13 -37.21 17.84 -21.12
N ILE A 14 -36.19 17.08 -21.49
CA ILE A 14 -35.97 15.75 -20.96
C ILE A 14 -35.13 15.97 -19.71
N PHE A 15 -35.81 15.93 -18.57
CA PHE A 15 -35.23 15.72 -17.25
C PHE A 15 -34.56 14.34 -17.25
N GLY A 16 -33.38 14.26 -17.83
CA GLY A 16 -32.48 13.12 -17.69
C GLY A 16 -31.53 13.43 -16.57
N ILE A 17 -31.82 12.94 -15.37
CA ILE A 17 -30.81 12.79 -14.31
C ILE A 17 -29.84 11.72 -14.83
N ALA A 18 -28.93 12.11 -15.72
CA ALA A 18 -27.76 11.32 -16.02
C ALA A 18 -26.89 11.44 -14.79
N MET A 19 -26.95 10.39 -13.97
CA MET A 19 -26.10 10.17 -12.83
C MET A 19 -24.66 10.45 -13.28
N PHE A 20 -24.12 11.61 -12.91
CA PHE A 20 -22.70 11.84 -12.86
C PHE A 20 -22.20 10.93 -11.73
N ALA A 21 -22.05 9.65 -12.03
CA ALA A 21 -21.23 8.73 -11.28
C ALA A 21 -19.80 9.26 -11.48
N GLY A 22 -19.47 10.30 -10.71
CA GLY A 22 -18.11 10.78 -10.56
C GLY A 22 -17.30 9.58 -10.11
N VAL A 23 -16.49 9.06 -11.03
CA VAL A 23 -15.47 8.08 -10.72
C VAL A 23 -14.44 8.85 -9.90
N MET A 24 -14.68 8.95 -8.60
CA MET A 24 -13.70 9.51 -7.69
C MET A 24 -12.49 8.58 -7.78
N PRO A 25 -11.28 9.10 -8.09
CA PRO A 25 -10.09 8.26 -8.05
C PRO A 25 -10.00 7.73 -6.62
N ALA A 26 -10.02 6.40 -6.49
CA ALA A 26 -9.78 5.75 -5.21
C ALA A 26 -8.46 6.31 -4.67
N ALA A 27 -8.52 7.03 -3.55
CA ALA A 27 -7.32 7.48 -2.89
C ALA A 27 -6.48 6.23 -2.60
N ALA A 28 -5.31 6.12 -3.25
CA ALA A 28 -4.38 5.05 -2.97
C ALA A 28 -4.09 5.09 -1.47
N GLN A 29 -4.66 4.15 -0.71
CA GLN A 29 -4.38 4.08 0.71
C GLN A 29 -2.87 3.85 0.85
N ALA A 30 -2.20 4.75 1.57
CA ALA A 30 -0.78 4.58 1.86
C ALA A 30 -0.57 3.17 2.46
N PRO A 31 0.43 2.41 2.00
CA PRO A 31 0.65 1.06 2.50
C PRO A 31 0.80 1.15 4.03
N PRO A 32 0.09 0.30 4.78
CA PRO A 32 0.19 0.32 6.23
C PRO A 32 1.66 0.18 6.66
N SER A 33 2.06 1.02 7.60
CA SER A 33 3.42 1.03 8.14
C SER A 33 3.41 0.74 9.63
N TYR A 34 4.34 -0.10 10.07
CA TYR A 34 4.47 -0.51 11.47
C TYR A 34 5.87 -0.17 11.95
N SER A 35 5.96 0.43 13.15
CA SER A 35 7.24 0.81 13.74
C SER A 35 7.40 0.20 15.12
N GLY A 36 8.58 -0.36 15.38
CA GLY A 36 8.89 -1.02 16.65
C GLY A 36 10.30 -1.56 16.66
N LEU A 37 10.68 -2.17 17.79
CA LEU A 37 11.94 -2.87 17.95
C LEU A 37 11.86 -4.25 17.31
N ILE A 38 12.99 -4.75 16.80
CA ILE A 38 13.07 -6.11 16.24
C ILE A 38 13.16 -7.11 17.39
N THR A 39 12.13 -7.94 17.57
CA THR A 39 12.08 -8.95 18.63
C THR A 39 12.62 -10.31 18.16
N MET A 40 12.46 -10.63 16.87
CA MET A 40 13.00 -11.81 16.21
C MET A 40 13.59 -11.41 14.87
N LEU A 41 14.70 -12.07 14.49
CA LEU A 41 15.29 -11.95 13.16
C LEU A 41 15.90 -13.30 12.81
N GLU A 42 15.46 -13.88 11.70
CA GLU A 42 15.86 -15.19 11.22
C GLU A 42 16.14 -15.13 9.72
N GLY A 43 17.29 -15.64 9.29
CA GLY A 43 17.60 -15.84 7.88
C GLY A 43 17.40 -17.30 7.51
N TRP A 44 16.63 -17.55 6.45
CA TRP A 44 16.36 -18.91 5.97
C TRP A 44 17.39 -19.35 4.95
N ARG A 45 17.61 -20.67 4.82
CA ARG A 45 18.57 -21.23 3.85
C ARG A 45 18.27 -20.87 2.40
N GLN A 46 16.99 -20.68 2.08
CA GLN A 46 16.54 -20.24 0.75
C GLN A 46 16.90 -18.77 0.46
N GLY A 47 17.25 -18.00 1.51
CA GLY A 47 17.69 -16.61 1.46
C GLY A 47 16.61 -15.57 1.77
N ASN A 48 15.39 -16.03 2.09
CA ASN A 48 14.36 -15.19 2.68
C ASN A 48 14.74 -14.84 4.13
N VAL A 49 14.25 -13.70 4.60
CA VAL A 49 14.48 -13.23 5.96
C VAL A 49 13.15 -12.96 6.63
N ALA A 50 12.92 -13.57 7.78
CA ALA A 50 11.77 -13.28 8.62
C ALA A 50 12.18 -12.43 9.82
N PHE A 51 11.37 -11.43 10.15
CA PHE A 51 11.56 -10.62 11.34
C PHE A 51 10.23 -10.24 11.98
N THR A 52 10.24 -9.97 13.29
CA THR A 52 9.06 -9.52 14.03
C THR A 52 9.33 -8.18 14.69
N LEU A 53 8.30 -7.34 14.77
CA LEU A 53 8.37 -6.05 15.44
C LEU A 53 7.58 -6.07 16.75
N SER A 54 8.03 -5.32 17.75
CA SER A 54 7.33 -5.07 19.02
C SER A 54 6.11 -4.14 18.87
N ALA A 55 5.57 -3.98 17.66
CA ALA A 55 4.50 -3.05 17.37
C ALA A 55 3.14 -3.65 17.76
N THR A 56 2.18 -2.79 18.11
CA THR A 56 0.79 -3.20 18.37
C THR A 56 -0.04 -3.10 17.11
N GLY A 57 -1.02 -4.00 16.94
CA GLY A 57 -1.92 -3.99 15.78
C GLY A 57 -1.26 -4.43 14.47
N VAL A 58 -0.12 -5.14 14.56
CA VAL A 58 0.57 -5.67 13.39
C VAL A 58 -0.23 -6.85 12.83
N PRO A 59 -0.49 -6.90 11.52
CA PRO A 59 -1.16 -8.01 10.89
C PRO A 59 -0.22 -9.22 10.77
N CYS A 60 -0.73 -10.34 10.26
CA CYS A 60 0.07 -11.51 9.88
C CYS A 60 0.93 -12.09 11.03
N ASN A 61 0.35 -12.21 12.23
CA ASN A 61 1.02 -12.71 13.44
C ASN A 61 2.26 -11.87 13.86
N GLY A 62 2.38 -10.63 13.39
CA GLY A 62 3.51 -9.75 13.69
C GLY A 62 4.80 -10.10 12.97
N GLN A 63 4.75 -11.02 12.00
CA GLN A 63 5.90 -11.45 11.22
C GLN A 63 5.92 -10.76 9.84
N PHE A 64 7.09 -10.28 9.47
CA PHE A 64 7.40 -9.66 8.20
C PHE A 64 8.46 -10.49 7.49
N ILE A 65 8.36 -10.56 6.17
CA ILE A 65 9.26 -11.36 5.36
C ILE A 65 9.85 -10.49 4.26
N LEU A 66 11.18 -10.52 4.14
CA LEU A 66 11.90 -10.02 2.98
C LEU A 66 12.18 -11.21 2.07
N ASN A 67 11.63 -11.20 0.86
CA ASN A 67 11.90 -12.27 -0.08
C ASN A 67 13.25 -12.05 -0.73
N LYS A 68 14.00 -13.12 -0.97
CA LYS A 68 15.28 -13.06 -1.67
C LYS A 68 15.16 -12.43 -3.06
N SER A 69 14.02 -12.65 -3.72
CA SER A 69 13.70 -12.09 -5.04
C SER A 69 13.57 -10.56 -5.02
N ASP A 70 13.26 -9.96 -3.87
CA ASP A 70 13.11 -8.52 -3.75
C ASP A 70 14.46 -7.80 -3.88
N ALA A 71 14.50 -6.79 -4.74
CA ALA A 71 15.69 -5.98 -4.94
C ALA A 71 16.05 -5.25 -3.63
N GLY A 72 17.23 -5.54 -3.09
CA GLY A 72 17.74 -4.90 -1.88
C GLY A 72 17.59 -5.70 -0.59
N THR A 73 17.03 -6.90 -0.62
CA THR A 73 16.92 -7.79 0.55
C THR A 73 18.23 -7.97 1.33
N PRO A 74 19.42 -8.16 0.70
CA PRO A 74 20.68 -8.26 1.45
C PRO A 74 21.02 -6.99 2.25
N LYS A 75 20.74 -5.81 1.68
CA LYS A 75 20.98 -4.52 2.35
C LYS A 75 19.97 -4.31 3.49
N LEU A 76 18.70 -4.60 3.24
CA LEU A 76 17.65 -4.51 4.25
C LEU A 76 17.94 -5.45 5.42
N PHE A 77 18.37 -6.68 5.14
CA PHE A 77 18.78 -7.62 6.18
C PHE A 77 19.93 -7.06 7.03
N ALA A 78 20.98 -6.52 6.41
CA ALA A 78 22.09 -5.91 7.15
C ALA A 78 21.62 -4.74 8.04
N ILE A 79 20.69 -3.91 7.55
CA ILE A 79 20.06 -2.83 8.33
C ILE A 79 19.29 -3.41 9.52
N LEU A 80 18.50 -4.48 9.33
CA LEU A 80 17.76 -5.13 10.41
C LEU A 80 18.69 -5.75 11.47
N VAL A 81 19.80 -6.38 11.05
CA VAL A 81 20.81 -6.92 11.97
C VAL A 81 21.42 -5.79 12.82
N ALA A 82 21.83 -4.69 12.17
CA ALA A 82 22.40 -3.55 12.86
C ALA A 82 21.39 -2.89 13.82
N ALA A 83 20.15 -2.71 13.38
CA ALA A 83 19.10 -2.11 14.18
C ALA A 83 18.73 -2.96 15.39
N LYS A 84 18.67 -4.29 15.23
CA LYS A 84 18.43 -5.23 16.33
C LYS A 84 19.57 -5.17 17.35
N ALA A 85 20.82 -5.17 16.89
CA ALA A 85 21.99 -5.09 17.76
C ALA A 85 22.07 -3.74 18.52
N ALA A 86 21.68 -2.64 17.87
CA ALA A 86 21.65 -1.32 18.46
C ALA A 86 20.40 -1.03 19.32
N GLY A 87 19.40 -1.92 19.31
CA GLY A 87 18.12 -1.68 19.98
C GLY A 87 17.35 -0.49 19.40
N THR A 88 17.56 -0.18 18.11
CA THR A 88 16.91 0.96 17.45
C THR A 88 15.62 0.51 16.76
N PRO A 89 14.53 1.29 16.85
CA PRO A 89 13.29 0.97 16.17
C PRO A 89 13.45 1.06 14.65
N VAL A 90 12.79 0.15 13.94
CA VAL A 90 12.67 0.18 12.48
C VAL A 90 11.23 0.44 12.09
N ARG A 91 11.01 0.82 10.82
CA ARG A 91 9.68 0.97 10.24
C ARG A 91 9.56 0.07 9.03
N ALA A 92 8.62 -0.86 9.08
CA ALA A 92 8.28 -1.74 7.97
C ALA A 92 7.07 -1.16 7.22
N TYR A 93 7.13 -1.17 5.90
CA TYR A 93 6.03 -0.80 5.01
C TYR A 93 5.59 -2.08 4.30
N PHE A 94 4.32 -2.46 4.41
CA PHE A 94 3.86 -3.74 3.87
C PHE A 94 2.48 -3.61 3.21
N GLY A 95 2.27 -4.33 2.11
CA GLY A 95 1.08 -4.20 1.26
C GLY A 95 -0.09 -5.14 1.57
N GLY A 96 0.09 -6.16 2.42
CA GLY A 96 -0.97 -7.12 2.79
C GLY A 96 -0.46 -8.31 3.62
N CYS A 97 -1.29 -9.30 3.92
CA CYS A 97 -0.80 -10.58 4.45
C CYS A 97 -0.75 -11.60 3.31
N GLY A 98 0.40 -12.25 3.14
CA GLY A 98 0.57 -13.29 2.14
C GLY A 98 1.55 -14.36 2.63
N PRO A 99 1.53 -15.54 2.00
CA PRO A 99 2.54 -16.57 2.27
C PRO A 99 3.94 -16.03 1.93
N ALA A 100 4.94 -16.53 2.63
CA ALA A 100 6.33 -16.36 2.22
C ALA A 100 6.50 -17.09 0.88
N GLU A 101 6.86 -16.39 -0.19
CA GLU A 101 7.20 -17.06 -1.44
C GLU A 101 8.64 -17.59 -1.29
N GLY A 102 8.75 -18.90 -1.05
CA GLY A 102 10.00 -19.66 -0.86
C GLY A 102 10.63 -20.12 -2.16
#